data_AF-A0A368GF87-F1
#
_entry.id   AF-A0A368GF87-F1
#
_cell.length_a   1.000
_cell.length_b   1.000
_cell.length_c   1.000
_cell.angle_alpha   90.00
_cell.angle_beta   90.00
_cell.angle_gamma   90.00
#
_symmetry.space_group_name_H-M   'P 1'
#
loop_
_entity.id
_entity.type
_entity.pdbx_description
1 polymer ?
#
loop_
_entity_poly.entity_id
_entity_poly.type
_entity_poly.pdbx_seq_one_letter_code
_entity_poly.pdbx_strand_id
1 'polypeptide(L)'
;MARLYFNVLAIISLFPALCGGVRPLCPRGAIDKETVNTDILQTVNDRRQALIEGRQQNGDTGENLPPARGMTKMVSYLLGGLDHISETVRWG
;
A
#
# COMPACT_ATOMS: atom_id res chain seq x y z
N MET A 1 -15.11 12.80 42.65
CA MET A 1 -13.76 12.22 42.52
C MET A 1 -13.71 11.05 41.54
N ALA A 2 -14.44 9.94 41.75
CA ALA A 2 -14.38 8.73 40.90
C ALA A 2 -14.63 8.92 39.39
N ARG A 3 -15.51 9.87 39.00
CA ARG A 3 -15.83 10.16 37.59
C ARG A 3 -14.66 10.68 36.76
N LEU A 4 -13.75 11.46 37.36
CA LEU A 4 -12.60 12.00 36.62
C LEU A 4 -11.52 10.92 36.41
N TYR A 5 -11.29 10.07 37.42
CA TYR A 5 -10.37 8.93 37.32
C TYR A 5 -10.77 7.94 36.23
N PHE A 6 -12.07 7.68 36.04
CA PHE A 6 -12.58 6.78 35.01
C PHE A 6 -12.29 7.28 33.58
N ASN A 7 -12.48 8.58 33.34
CA ASN A 7 -12.20 9.18 32.03
C ASN A 7 -10.70 9.19 31.71
N VAL A 8 -9.85 9.46 32.72
CA VAL A 8 -8.39 9.44 32.57
C VAL A 8 -7.89 8.01 32.28
N LEU A 9 -8.41 7.00 32.97
CA LEU A 9 -8.06 5.60 32.72
C LEU A 9 -8.48 5.13 31.32
N ALA A 10 -9.64 5.58 30.83
CA ALA A 10 -10.10 5.26 29.48
C ALA A 10 -9.19 5.87 28.39
N ILE A 11 -8.74 7.11 28.55
CA ILE A 11 -7.84 7.74 27.57
C ILE A 11 -6.46 7.04 27.56
N ILE A 12 -5.93 6.70 28.76
CA ILE A 12 -4.64 6.01 28.89
C ILE A 12 -4.72 4.59 28.32
N SER A 13 -5.85 3.89 28.42
CA SER A 13 -5.99 2.53 27.86
C SER A 13 -6.14 2.52 26.33
N LEU A 14 -6.65 3.60 25.73
CA LEU A 14 -6.76 3.76 24.28
C LEU A 14 -5.45 4.27 23.63
N PHE A 15 -4.56 4.88 24.40
CA PHE A 15 -3.28 5.42 23.90
C PHE A 15 -2.36 4.36 23.26
N PRO A 16 -2.16 3.16 23.84
CA PRO A 16 -1.36 2.10 23.24
C PRO A 16 -1.88 1.64 21.88
N ALA A 17 -3.20 1.65 21.67
CA ALA A 17 -3.81 1.29 20.40
C ALA A 17 -3.54 2.33 19.29
N LEU A 18 -3.38 3.60 19.67
CA LEU A 18 -3.06 4.70 18.76
C LEU A 18 -1.55 4.82 18.48
N CYS A 19 -0.69 4.41 19.40
CA CYS A 19 0.77 4.49 19.25
C CYS A 19 1.39 3.37 18.42
N GLY A 20 0.60 2.42 17.90
CA GLY A 20 1.10 1.26 17.14
C GLY A 20 1.69 1.59 15.77
N GLY A 21 1.43 2.79 15.24
CA GLY A 21 1.85 3.19 13.89
C GLY A 21 1.27 2.31 12.78
N VAL A 22 1.46 2.70 11.53
CA VAL A 22 1.07 1.84 10.41
C VAL A 22 2.10 0.70 10.30
N ARG A 23 1.62 -0.55 10.27
CA ARG A 23 2.51 -1.71 10.20
C ARG A 23 3.11 -1.81 8.80
N PRO A 24 4.44 -1.98 8.69
CA PRO A 24 5.08 -2.15 7.40
C PRO A 24 4.62 -3.45 6.74
N LEU A 25 4.48 -3.42 5.41
CA LEU A 25 4.08 -4.59 4.62
C LEU A 25 5.16 -5.69 4.66
N CYS A 26 6.42 -5.30 4.54
CA CYS A 26 7.54 -6.23 4.47
C CYS A 26 8.23 -6.35 5.85
N PRO A 27 8.72 -7.54 6.23
CA PRO A 27 9.56 -7.69 7.41
C PRO A 27 10.78 -6.76 7.33
N ARG A 28 11.01 -5.95 8.37
CA ARG A 28 12.04 -4.87 8.41
C ARG A 28 11.83 -3.73 7.40
N GLY A 29 10.67 -3.66 6.76
CA GLY A 29 10.28 -2.53 5.93
C GLY A 29 9.84 -1.33 6.77
N ALA A 30 9.74 -0.18 6.11
CA ALA A 30 9.22 1.06 6.71
C ALA A 30 7.91 1.53 6.08
N ILE A 31 7.46 0.87 5.01
CA ILE A 31 6.30 1.28 4.21
C ILE A 31 5.18 0.27 4.40
N ASP A 32 3.98 0.76 4.67
CA ASP A 32 2.79 -0.04 4.87
C ASP A 32 2.16 -0.55 3.56
N LYS A 33 1.17 -1.42 3.72
CA LYS A 33 0.46 -2.08 2.62
C LYS A 33 -0.23 -1.08 1.68
N GLU A 34 -0.86 -0.05 2.23
CA GLU A 34 -1.67 0.90 1.46
C GLU A 34 -0.75 1.72 0.57
N THR A 35 0.28 2.34 1.14
CA THR A 35 1.28 3.09 0.36
C THR A 35 1.97 2.23 -0.70
N VAL A 36 2.30 0.96 -0.41
CA VAL A 36 2.86 0.07 -1.45
C VAL A 36 1.86 -0.17 -2.58
N ASN A 37 0.57 -0.32 -2.30
CA ASN A 37 -0.45 -0.58 -3.32
C ASN A 37 -0.74 0.65 -4.16
N THR A 38 -1.10 1.76 -3.52
CA THR A 38 -1.64 2.95 -4.19
C THR A 38 -0.54 3.82 -4.77
N ASP A 39 0.59 3.94 -4.09
CA ASP A 39 1.58 4.94 -4.47
C ASP A 39 2.69 4.30 -5.29
N ILE A 40 3.10 3.08 -4.94
CA ILE A 40 4.21 2.39 -5.61
C ILE A 40 3.68 1.51 -6.75
N LEU A 41 2.91 0.46 -6.44
CA LEU A 41 2.51 -0.54 -7.44
C LEU A 41 1.59 0.04 -8.51
N GLN A 42 0.62 0.87 -8.12
CA GLN A 42 -0.26 1.51 -9.10
C GLN A 42 0.54 2.44 -10.02
N THR A 43 1.36 3.36 -9.47
CA THR A 43 2.19 4.26 -10.28
C THR A 43 3.08 3.51 -11.27
N VAL A 44 3.76 2.46 -10.81
CA VAL A 44 4.62 1.65 -11.69
C VAL A 44 3.79 0.97 -12.78
N ASN A 45 2.64 0.39 -12.44
CA ASN A 45 1.78 -0.26 -13.42
C ASN A 45 1.17 0.72 -14.42
N ASP A 46 0.80 1.93 -14.00
CA ASP A 46 0.27 2.96 -14.89
C ASP A 46 1.33 3.41 -15.90
N ARG A 47 2.59 3.53 -15.47
CA ARG A 47 3.72 3.80 -16.37
C ARG A 47 3.98 2.66 -17.34
N ARG A 48 3.93 1.40 -16.86
CA ARG A 48 4.05 0.21 -17.72
C ARG A 48 2.92 0.14 -18.74
N GLN A 49 1.70 0.50 -18.36
CA GLN A 49 0.56 0.58 -19.26
C GLN A 49 0.74 1.69 -20.30
N ALA A 50 1.20 2.87 -19.89
CA ALA A 50 1.53 3.96 -20.82
C ALA A 50 2.64 3.58 -21.82
N LEU A 51 3.61 2.74 -21.40
CA LEU A 51 4.62 2.18 -22.30
C LEU A 51 4.01 1.20 -23.31
N ILE A 52 3.13 0.30 -22.89
CA ILE A 52 2.43 -0.62 -23.82
C ILE A 52 1.65 0.17 -24.87
N GLU A 53 1.01 1.26 -24.47
CA GLU A 53 0.20 2.11 -25.33
C GLU A 53 1.03 3.12 -26.16
N GLY A 54 2.35 3.20 -25.97
CA GLY A 54 3.20 4.18 -26.66
C GLY A 54 2.92 5.64 -26.28
N ARG A 55 2.39 5.87 -25.08
CA ARG A 55 2.04 7.21 -24.55
C ARG A 55 3.06 7.74 -23.54
N GLN A 56 4.03 6.92 -23.13
CA GLN A 56 5.05 7.34 -22.17
C GLN A 56 6.09 8.23 -22.85
N GLN A 57 6.21 9.47 -22.42
CA GLN A 57 7.26 10.38 -22.89
C GLN A 57 8.65 9.94 -22.42
N ASN A 58 9.62 10.13 -23.32
CA ASN A 58 11.03 10.07 -23.06
C ASN A 58 11.49 11.40 -22.43
N GLY A 59 12.17 11.32 -21.29
CA GLY A 59 12.67 12.50 -20.59
C GLY A 59 13.82 13.23 -21.29
N ASP A 60 14.51 12.56 -22.23
CA ASP A 60 15.65 13.13 -22.95
C ASP A 60 15.21 13.83 -24.25
N THR A 61 14.36 13.17 -25.04
CA THR A 61 13.96 13.68 -26.37
C THR A 61 12.62 14.42 -26.37
N GLY A 62 11.79 14.25 -25.32
CA GLY A 62 10.42 14.78 -25.27
C GLY A 62 9.40 14.04 -26.16
N GLU A 63 9.87 13.14 -27.03
CA GLU A 63 9.03 12.25 -27.82
C GLU A 63 8.54 11.05 -27.00
N ASN A 64 7.51 10.36 -27.48
CA ASN A 64 7.07 9.13 -26.82
C ASN A 64 8.02 7.96 -27.07
N LEU A 65 8.23 7.15 -26.04
CA LEU A 65 8.90 5.86 -26.17
C LEU A 65 8.09 4.92 -27.07
N PRO A 66 8.75 4.03 -27.82
CA PRO A 66 8.06 3.06 -28.66
C PRO A 66 7.17 2.14 -27.81
N PRO A 67 6.00 1.72 -28.35
CA PRO A 67 5.10 0.80 -27.66
C PRO A 67 5.79 -0.49 -27.20
N ALA A 68 5.69 -0.81 -25.91
CA ALA A 68 6.24 -2.02 -25.34
C ALA A 68 5.35 -3.25 -25.66
N ARG A 69 5.97 -4.40 -25.92
CA ARG A 69 5.27 -5.68 -26.13
C ARG A 69 5.58 -6.66 -25.00
N GLY A 70 4.57 -7.43 -24.58
CA GLY A 70 4.74 -8.50 -23.57
C GLY A 70 4.97 -8.01 -22.14
N MET A 71 4.69 -6.74 -21.84
CA MET A 71 4.86 -6.18 -20.51
C MET A 71 3.65 -6.54 -19.63
N THR A 72 3.87 -7.18 -18.48
CA THR A 72 2.81 -7.64 -17.56
C THR A 72 2.69 -6.75 -16.32
N LYS A 73 1.53 -6.80 -15.66
CA LYS A 73 1.26 -6.07 -14.41
C LYS A 73 2.12 -6.61 -13.28
N MET A 74 2.76 -5.72 -12.53
CA MET A 74 3.48 -6.06 -11.31
C MET A 74 2.51 -6.25 -10.15
N VAL A 75 2.78 -7.29 -9.36
CA VAL A 75 2.05 -7.63 -8.14
C VAL A 75 3.05 -7.86 -7.02
N SER A 76 2.66 -7.57 -5.78
CA SER A 76 3.42 -7.99 -4.61
C SER A 76 2.83 -9.29 -4.07
N TYR A 77 3.67 -10.31 -3.92
CA TYR A 77 3.25 -11.62 -3.39
C TYR A 77 2.81 -11.56 -1.93
N LEU A 78 3.38 -10.63 -1.16
CA LEU A 78 2.95 -10.36 0.22
C LEU A 78 1.54 -9.74 0.28
N LEU A 79 1.12 -9.07 -0.80
CA LEU A 79 -0.23 -8.51 -0.94
C LEU A 79 -1.21 -9.58 -1.41
N GLY A 80 -0.82 -10.40 -2.40
CA GLY A 80 -1.66 -11.50 -2.90
C GLY A 80 -2.00 -12.56 -1.85
N GLY A 81 -1.11 -12.81 -0.88
CA GLY A 81 -1.40 -13.71 0.24
C GLY A 81 -2.31 -13.12 1.33
N LEU A 82 -2.30 -11.79 1.52
CA LEU A 82 -3.10 -11.13 2.55
C LEU A 82 -4.56 -10.92 2.14
N ASP A 83 -4.86 -10.77 0.85
CA ASP A 83 -6.24 -10.67 0.38
C ASP A 83 -6.98 -12.00 0.55
N HIS A 84 -6.28 -13.13 0.44
CA HIS A 84 -6.88 -14.45 0.70
C HIS A 84 -7.15 -14.69 2.20
N ILE A 85 -6.29 -14.17 3.09
CA ILE A 85 -6.48 -14.29 4.56
C ILE A 85 -7.55 -13.32 5.07
N SER A 86 -7.68 -12.12 4.48
CA SER A 86 -8.70 -11.14 4.88
C SER A 86 -10.14 -11.64 4.65
N GLU A 87 -10.37 -12.50 3.66
CA GLU A 87 -11.68 -13.15 3.46
C GLU A 87 -11.92 -14.27 4.48
N THR A 88 -10.87 -14.95 4.94
CA THR A 88 -11.00 -16.05 5.92
C THR A 88 -11.30 -15.55 7.33
N VAL A 89 -10.84 -14.36 7.72
CA VAL A 89 -11.08 -13.78 9.06
C VAL A 89 -12.46 -13.12 9.19
N ARG A 90 -13.18 -12.87 8.09
CA ARG A 90 -14.54 -12.29 8.12
C ARG A 90 -15.65 -13.32 8.42
N TRP A 91 -15.31 -14.61 8.52
CA TRP A 91 -16.27 -15.70 8.78
C TRP A 91 -15.81 -16.67 9.89
N GLY A 92 -15.01 -16.18 10.86
CA GLY A 92 -14.60 -16.94 12.05
C GLY A 92 -15.30 -16.45 13.32
#